data_AF-A0A2N2CKD6-F1
#
_entry.id   AF-A0A2N2CKD6-F1
#
_cell.length_a   1.000
_cell.length_b   1.000
_cell.length_c   1.000
_cell.angle_alpha   90.00
_cell.angle_beta   90.00
_cell.angle_gamma   90.00
#
_symmetry.space_group_name_H-M   'P 1'
#
loop_
_entity.id
_entity.type
_entity.pdbx_description
1 polymer ?
#
loop_
_entity_poly.entity_id
_entity_poly.type
_entity_poly.pdbx_seq_one_letter_code
_entity_poly.pdbx_strand_id
1 'polypeptide(L)'
;MSRFDSYFLMKPSDVVEYAREKLDFFAPDSDLEGKEIGDGNINYIFRVWDNKSGKSVIIKQAGHTARISDAFVLSTDRTRIEAEILKLEHDLAPGLVPMVYKYDDVMSTCCMEDLSDHVIMRSALIQHQKFPRFADDISTFMVNTLLLTTDVVLDHKQKKAMVKSYINPELCEISEDLVYTEPFNNYNNRNNVFPPNQKWVEQEIYNDKQLLLEAAKLKFEFLTHAQSLIHGDLHTGSIFIKPDSTKVIDPEFAFYGPMGYDIGNVIANLIFAWANADATMSNSAEKTDY
;
A
#
# COMPACT_ATOMS: atom_id res chain seq x y z
N MET A 1 27.50 22.38 -2.42
CA MET A 1 26.21 21.96 -1.85
C MET A 1 25.46 21.29 -2.96
N SER A 2 24.90 20.12 -2.67
CA SER A 2 24.04 19.41 -3.62
C SER A 2 22.77 20.21 -3.81
N ARG A 3 22.19 20.20 -5.02
CA ARG A 3 20.83 20.72 -5.19
C ARG A 3 19.78 19.86 -4.51
N PHE A 4 20.11 18.62 -4.17
CA PHE A 4 19.27 17.68 -3.42
C PHE A 4 19.42 17.84 -1.90
N ASP A 5 20.11 18.89 -1.43
CA ASP A 5 20.14 19.28 -0.01
C ASP A 5 18.98 20.23 0.33
N SER A 6 18.02 20.42 -0.58
CA SER A 6 16.78 21.17 -0.38
C SER A 6 15.67 20.53 -1.21
N TYR A 7 14.48 20.39 -0.62
CA TYR A 7 13.35 19.75 -1.28
C TYR A 7 12.95 20.47 -2.57
N PHE A 8 12.69 19.68 -3.62
CA PHE A 8 11.91 20.08 -4.78
C PHE A 8 11.28 18.83 -5.42
N LEU A 9 10.19 19.03 -6.17
CA LEU A 9 9.57 17.95 -6.93
C LEU A 9 10.45 17.62 -8.15
N MET A 10 10.98 16.40 -8.19
CA MET A 10 11.91 15.99 -9.24
C MET A 10 11.19 15.69 -10.56
N LYS A 11 11.85 15.99 -11.68
CA LYS A 11 11.48 15.51 -13.02
C LYS A 11 12.30 14.26 -13.36
N PRO A 12 11.95 13.52 -14.44
CA PRO A 12 12.73 12.34 -14.87
C PRO A 12 14.23 12.60 -15.11
N SER A 13 14.63 13.80 -15.53
CA SER A 13 16.06 14.15 -15.63
C SER A 13 16.71 14.33 -14.26
N ASP A 14 15.98 14.91 -13.30
CA ASP A 14 16.50 15.18 -11.96
C ASP A 14 16.68 13.90 -11.15
N VAL A 15 15.80 12.92 -11.33
CA VAL A 15 15.87 11.64 -10.61
C VAL A 15 17.06 10.77 -11.08
N VAL A 16 17.48 10.91 -12.34
CA VAL A 16 18.70 10.27 -12.86
C VAL A 16 19.94 10.87 -12.20
N GLU A 17 20.00 12.19 -12.11
CA GLU A 17 21.09 12.89 -11.40
C GLU A 17 21.08 12.55 -9.90
N TYR A 18 19.90 12.53 -9.29
CA TYR A 18 19.72 12.13 -7.89
C TYR A 18 20.23 10.71 -7.65
N ALA A 19 19.86 9.75 -8.50
CA ALA A 19 20.32 8.37 -8.39
C ALA A 19 21.85 8.28 -8.48
N ARG A 20 22.48 9.06 -9.36
CA ARG A 20 23.95 9.09 -9.49
C ARG A 20 24.65 9.70 -8.28
N GLU A 21 24.06 10.73 -7.68
CA GLU A 21 24.69 11.48 -6.59
C GLU A 21 24.40 10.90 -5.20
N LYS A 22 23.17 10.46 -4.96
CA LYS A 22 22.68 10.11 -3.62
C LYS A 22 22.56 8.60 -3.37
N LEU A 23 22.62 7.76 -4.42
CA LEU A 23 22.59 6.30 -4.31
C LEU A 23 23.96 5.68 -4.62
N ASP A 24 24.47 4.89 -3.68
CA ASP A 24 25.60 3.99 -3.90
C ASP A 24 25.11 2.67 -4.55
N PHE A 25 24.40 2.80 -5.67
CA PHE A 25 23.73 1.69 -6.35
C PHE A 25 24.25 1.47 -7.77
N PHE A 26 24.62 2.55 -8.47
CA PHE A 26 25.15 2.52 -9.83
C PHE A 26 26.63 2.89 -9.85
N ALA A 27 27.40 2.34 -10.79
CA ALA A 27 28.78 2.76 -11.00
C ALA A 27 28.84 4.21 -11.52
N PRO A 28 29.87 4.99 -11.19
CA PRO A 28 29.96 6.41 -11.59
C PRO A 28 29.83 6.68 -13.10
N ASP A 29 30.23 5.74 -13.94
CA ASP A 29 30.22 5.78 -15.41
C ASP A 29 29.03 5.03 -16.05
N SER A 30 28.04 4.64 -15.24
CA SER A 30 26.81 3.98 -15.71
C SER A 30 26.03 4.91 -16.67
N ASP A 31 25.45 4.30 -17.71
CA ASP A 31 24.62 4.98 -18.69
C ASP A 31 23.17 4.91 -18.24
N LEU A 32 22.77 5.90 -17.43
CA LEU A 32 21.49 5.89 -16.73
C LEU A 32 20.40 6.60 -17.52
N GLU A 33 19.26 5.94 -17.63
CA GLU A 33 18.00 6.53 -18.08
C GLU A 33 16.96 6.50 -16.97
N GLY A 34 15.98 7.39 -17.04
CA GLY A 34 14.93 7.51 -16.03
C GLY A 34 13.60 7.92 -16.63
N LYS A 35 12.51 7.38 -16.08
CA LYS A 35 11.13 7.75 -16.47
C LYS A 35 10.21 7.72 -15.26
N GLU A 36 9.18 8.54 -15.28
CA GLU A 36 8.06 8.42 -14.35
C GLU A 36 7.13 7.29 -14.81
N ILE A 37 6.72 6.42 -13.90
CA ILE A 37 5.83 5.28 -14.15
C ILE A 37 4.60 5.25 -13.22
N GLY A 38 4.49 6.20 -12.29
CA GLY A 38 3.42 6.19 -11.28
C GLY A 38 2.06 6.51 -11.88
N ASP A 39 1.08 5.66 -11.61
CA ASP A 39 -0.34 5.81 -11.95
C ASP A 39 -1.22 6.14 -10.72
N GLY A 40 -0.64 6.10 -9.51
CA GLY A 40 -1.33 6.38 -8.24
C GLY A 40 -1.67 7.85 -8.01
N ASN A 41 -2.50 8.13 -6.98
CA ASN A 41 -3.06 9.47 -6.74
C ASN A 41 -2.23 10.37 -5.81
N ILE A 42 -1.21 9.82 -5.13
CA ILE A 42 -0.54 10.49 -4.01
C ILE A 42 0.96 10.73 -4.28
N ASN A 43 1.67 9.73 -4.80
CA ASN A 43 3.14 9.74 -4.88
C ASN A 43 3.65 9.64 -6.33
N TYR A 44 4.83 10.21 -6.58
CA TYR A 44 5.51 10.13 -7.87
C TYR A 44 6.47 8.94 -7.86
N ILE A 45 6.32 8.04 -8.84
CA ILE A 45 7.15 6.82 -8.93
C ILE A 45 8.03 6.94 -10.16
N PHE A 46 9.33 6.95 -9.94
CA PHE A 46 10.33 6.98 -11.00
C PHE A 46 11.06 5.65 -11.07
N ARG A 47 11.32 5.19 -12.29
CA ARG A 47 12.22 4.07 -12.55
C ARG A 47 13.50 4.62 -13.16
N VAL A 48 14.64 4.26 -12.59
CA VAL A 48 15.98 4.57 -13.12
C VAL A 48 16.70 3.25 -13.43
N TRP A 49 17.30 3.13 -14.60
CA TRP A 49 18.03 1.93 -15.02
C TRP A 49 19.32 2.26 -15.74
N ASP A 50 20.29 1.35 -15.67
CA ASP A 50 21.51 1.40 -16.47
C ASP A 50 21.33 0.60 -17.77
N ASN A 51 21.50 1.25 -18.92
CA ASN A 51 21.35 0.64 -20.24
C ASN A 51 22.34 -0.50 -20.52
N LYS A 52 23.50 -0.50 -19.84
CA LYS A 52 24.54 -1.51 -20.06
C LYS A 52 24.30 -2.77 -19.24
N SER A 53 24.08 -2.64 -17.94
CA SER A 53 23.90 -3.78 -17.03
C SER A 53 22.45 -4.26 -16.90
N GLY A 54 21.47 -3.41 -17.25
CA GLY A 54 20.05 -3.66 -17.00
C GLY A 54 19.64 -3.53 -15.52
N LYS A 55 20.58 -3.17 -14.63
CA LYS A 55 20.29 -2.92 -13.21
C LYS A 55 19.37 -1.71 -13.08
N SER A 56 18.39 -1.78 -12.18
CA SER A 56 17.37 -0.74 -12.02
C SER A 56 16.95 -0.54 -10.58
N VAL A 57 16.38 0.64 -10.31
CA VAL A 57 15.88 1.06 -9.00
C VAL A 57 14.58 1.85 -9.17
N ILE A 58 13.68 1.71 -8.21
CA ILE A 58 12.49 2.55 -8.08
C ILE A 58 12.77 3.65 -7.06
N ILE A 59 12.43 4.89 -7.41
CA ILE A 59 12.53 6.06 -6.55
C ILE A 59 11.12 6.62 -6.42
N LYS A 60 10.50 6.40 -5.26
CA LYS A 60 9.19 6.95 -4.90
C LYS A 60 9.40 8.26 -4.16
N GLN A 61 8.77 9.33 -4.62
CA GLN A 61 8.83 10.67 -4.01
C GLN A 61 7.43 11.12 -3.58
N ALA A 62 7.31 11.59 -2.33
CA ALA A 62 6.10 12.25 -1.86
C ALA A 62 6.10 13.75 -2.18
N GLY A 63 4.99 14.23 -2.74
CA GLY A 63 4.68 15.65 -2.83
C GLY A 63 4.12 16.21 -1.52
N HIS A 64 4.16 17.54 -1.35
CA HIS A 64 3.46 18.22 -0.24
C HIS A 64 1.92 18.26 -0.44
N THR A 65 1.44 17.99 -1.66
CA THR A 65 0.02 17.83 -2.01
C THR A 65 -0.19 16.49 -2.71
N ALA A 66 -1.43 15.98 -2.69
CA ALA A 66 -1.80 14.82 -3.50
C ALA A 66 -1.76 15.17 -5.00
N ARG A 67 -1.44 14.19 -5.87
CA ARG A 67 -1.38 14.40 -7.33
C ARG A 67 -2.73 14.82 -7.92
N ILE A 68 -3.82 14.42 -7.29
CA ILE A 68 -5.18 14.66 -7.76
C ILE A 68 -5.74 16.05 -7.44
N SER A 69 -5.19 16.75 -6.43
CA SER A 69 -5.64 18.10 -6.08
C SER A 69 -4.72 18.75 -5.05
N ASP A 70 -4.42 20.03 -5.28
CA ASP A 70 -3.69 20.90 -4.35
C ASP A 70 -4.45 21.15 -3.03
N ALA A 71 -5.74 20.81 -2.95
CA ALA A 71 -6.54 20.96 -1.74
C ALA A 71 -6.23 19.88 -0.68
N PHE A 72 -5.65 18.74 -1.08
CA PHE A 72 -5.26 17.69 -0.14
C PHE A 72 -3.79 17.85 0.23
N VAL A 73 -3.54 18.61 1.29
CA VAL A 73 -2.22 18.74 1.90
C VAL A 73 -1.97 17.48 2.71
N LEU A 74 -0.95 16.71 2.35
CA LEU A 74 -0.57 15.48 3.03
C LEU A 74 0.85 15.62 3.56
N SER A 75 1.04 15.24 4.83
CA SER A 75 2.36 15.23 5.45
C SER A 75 3.32 14.34 4.65
N THR A 76 4.52 14.84 4.34
CA THR A 76 5.58 14.05 3.70
C THR A 76 6.18 13.01 4.65
N ASP A 77 5.83 13.06 5.94
CA ASP A 77 6.22 12.05 6.94
C ASP A 77 5.70 10.64 6.58
N ARG A 78 4.67 10.54 5.71
CA ARG A 78 4.23 9.26 5.13
C ARG A 78 5.35 8.51 4.41
N THR A 79 6.31 9.20 3.78
CA THR A 79 7.47 8.53 3.15
C THR A 79 8.41 7.95 4.19
N ARG A 80 8.56 8.60 5.35
CA ARG A 80 9.34 8.03 6.47
C ARG A 80 8.66 6.76 6.95
N ILE A 81 7.36 6.83 7.21
CA ILE A 81 6.54 5.70 7.67
C ILE A 81 6.67 4.53 6.70
N GLU A 82 6.44 4.76 5.41
CA GLU A 82 6.57 3.74 4.36
C GLU A 82 7.98 3.13 4.33
N ALA A 83 9.03 3.96 4.34
CA ALA A 83 10.40 3.46 4.28
C ALA A 83 10.82 2.69 5.55
N GLU A 84 10.36 3.11 6.73
CA GLU A 84 10.67 2.47 8.00
C GLU A 84 9.93 1.13 8.14
N ILE A 85 8.63 1.09 7.79
CA ILE A 85 7.89 -0.16 7.86
C ILE A 85 8.36 -1.15 6.79
N LEU A 86 8.64 -0.75 5.55
CA LEU A 86 9.19 -1.67 4.53
C LEU A 86 10.50 -2.31 4.97
N LYS A 87 11.38 -1.56 5.66
CA LYS A 87 12.61 -2.12 6.25
C LYS A 87 12.31 -3.13 7.35
N LEU A 88 11.39 -2.80 8.26
CA LEU A 88 10.96 -3.71 9.32
C LEU A 88 10.30 -4.98 8.77
N GLU A 89 9.41 -4.84 7.79
CA GLU A 89 8.76 -5.95 7.11
C GLU A 89 9.77 -6.81 6.35
N HIS A 90 10.82 -6.22 5.78
CA HIS A 90 11.91 -6.97 5.16
C HIS A 90 12.65 -7.85 6.18
N ASP A 91 12.88 -7.33 7.39
CA ASP A 91 13.52 -8.09 8.47
C ASP A 91 12.60 -9.20 9.02
N LEU A 92 11.29 -8.92 9.13
CA LEU A 92 10.31 -9.87 9.68
C LEU A 92 9.86 -10.93 8.66
N ALA A 93 9.76 -10.55 7.39
CA ALA A 93 9.27 -11.38 6.29
C ALA A 93 10.21 -11.29 5.06
N PRO A 94 11.45 -11.79 5.15
CA PRO A 94 12.44 -11.64 4.09
C PRO A 94 11.95 -12.20 2.75
N GLY A 95 12.12 -11.41 1.70
CA GLY A 95 11.70 -11.76 0.34
C GLY A 95 10.25 -11.44 0.00
N LEU A 96 9.41 -11.06 0.96
CA LEU A 96 7.98 -10.78 0.76
C LEU A 96 7.64 -9.29 0.60
N VAL A 97 8.64 -8.41 0.67
CA VAL A 97 8.56 -6.96 0.40
C VAL A 97 9.74 -6.52 -0.48
N PRO A 98 9.67 -5.35 -1.15
CA PRO A 98 10.82 -4.78 -1.84
C PRO A 98 11.90 -4.37 -0.85
N MET A 99 13.17 -4.56 -1.24
CA MET A 99 14.29 -4.07 -0.46
C MET A 99 14.39 -2.54 -0.56
N VAL A 100 14.46 -1.85 0.59
CA VAL A 100 14.70 -0.39 0.62
C VAL A 100 16.21 -0.12 0.64
N TYR A 101 16.72 0.53 -0.40
CA TYR A 101 18.13 0.93 -0.51
C TYR A 101 18.41 2.23 0.23
N LYS A 102 17.50 3.21 0.16
CA LYS A 102 17.69 4.51 0.79
C LYS A 102 16.36 5.18 1.12
N TYR A 103 16.31 5.80 2.29
CA TYR A 103 15.34 6.83 2.61
C TYR A 103 16.07 8.17 2.68
N ASP A 104 15.52 9.19 2.05
CA ASP A 104 16.04 10.55 2.05
C ASP A 104 14.92 11.51 2.47
N ASP A 105 15.02 11.97 3.72
CA ASP A 105 14.06 12.88 4.33
C ASP A 105 13.97 14.22 3.59
N VAL A 106 15.12 14.77 3.17
CA VAL A 106 15.19 16.09 2.52
C VAL A 106 14.41 16.10 1.21
N MET A 107 14.58 15.04 0.39
CA MET A 107 13.85 14.91 -0.86
C MET A 107 12.50 14.19 -0.71
N SER A 108 12.19 13.71 0.50
CA SER A 108 11.04 12.85 0.81
C SER A 108 10.94 11.67 -0.16
N THR A 109 12.06 10.97 -0.35
CA THR A 109 12.15 9.81 -1.27
C THR A 109 12.44 8.50 -0.55
N CYS A 110 11.84 7.42 -1.07
CA CYS A 110 12.17 6.04 -0.76
C CYS A 110 12.68 5.35 -2.04
N CYS A 111 13.94 4.94 -2.03
CA CYS A 111 14.61 4.24 -3.12
C CYS A 111 14.62 2.74 -2.82
N MET A 112 14.05 1.93 -3.69
CA MET A 112 13.76 0.52 -3.42
C MET A 112 13.91 -0.38 -4.66
N GLU A 113 13.88 -1.70 -4.42
CA GLU A 113 13.93 -2.77 -5.42
C GLU A 113 12.95 -2.51 -6.58
N ASP A 114 13.42 -2.71 -7.81
CA ASP A 114 12.57 -2.65 -9.00
C ASP A 114 11.87 -4.01 -9.23
N LEU A 115 10.54 -4.00 -9.09
CA LEU A 115 9.67 -5.16 -9.28
C LEU A 115 8.98 -5.16 -10.64
N SER A 116 9.56 -4.52 -11.67
CA SER A 116 9.00 -4.46 -13.03
C SER A 116 8.80 -5.83 -13.71
N ASP A 117 9.34 -6.91 -13.16
CA ASP A 117 9.11 -8.30 -13.60
C ASP A 117 7.87 -8.94 -12.96
N HIS A 118 7.19 -8.25 -12.06
CA HIS A 118 5.93 -8.65 -11.44
C HIS A 118 4.74 -7.89 -12.05
N VAL A 119 3.54 -8.40 -11.83
CA VAL A 119 2.28 -7.71 -12.14
C VAL A 119 1.52 -7.39 -10.86
N ILE A 120 0.71 -6.33 -10.86
CA ILE A 120 -0.20 -6.07 -9.74
C ILE A 120 -1.23 -7.21 -9.66
N MET A 121 -1.36 -7.84 -8.49
CA MET A 121 -2.19 -9.03 -8.29
C MET A 121 -3.65 -8.79 -8.68
N ARG A 122 -4.21 -7.62 -8.36
CA ARG A 122 -5.57 -7.24 -8.79
C ARG A 122 -5.77 -7.41 -10.30
N SER A 123 -4.82 -6.94 -11.11
CA SER A 123 -4.89 -7.04 -12.57
C SER A 123 -4.79 -8.49 -13.06
N ALA A 124 -4.00 -9.32 -12.38
CA ALA A 124 -3.88 -10.74 -12.71
C ALA A 124 -5.14 -11.53 -12.32
N LEU A 125 -5.76 -11.21 -11.18
CA LEU A 125 -7.01 -11.83 -10.72
C LEU A 125 -8.20 -11.49 -11.62
N ILE A 126 -8.28 -10.26 -12.16
CA ILE A 126 -9.28 -9.89 -13.19
C ILE A 126 -9.11 -10.74 -14.46
N GLN A 127 -7.90 -11.24 -14.73
CA GLN A 127 -7.61 -12.17 -15.82
C GLN A 127 -7.74 -13.64 -15.40
N HIS A 128 -8.31 -13.90 -14.21
CA HIS A 128 -8.51 -15.23 -13.64
C HIS A 128 -7.23 -16.06 -13.48
N GLN A 129 -6.08 -15.40 -13.32
CA GLN A 129 -4.81 -16.08 -13.07
C GLN A 129 -4.78 -16.63 -11.64
N LYS A 130 -4.16 -17.81 -11.48
CA LYS A 130 -4.02 -18.49 -10.18
C LYS A 130 -2.58 -18.50 -9.73
N PHE A 131 -2.38 -18.27 -8.43
CA PHE A 131 -1.06 -18.19 -7.79
C PHE A 131 -1.01 -19.13 -6.59
N PRO A 132 -0.64 -20.41 -6.79
CA PRO A 132 -0.70 -21.43 -5.72
C PRO A 132 0.12 -21.09 -4.47
N ARG A 133 1.20 -20.31 -4.62
CA ARG A 133 2.06 -19.88 -3.52
C ARG A 133 1.48 -18.74 -2.69
N PHE A 134 0.52 -17.99 -3.22
CA PHE A 134 0.05 -16.75 -2.60
C PHE A 134 -0.44 -16.96 -1.17
N ALA A 135 -1.20 -18.03 -0.91
CA ALA A 135 -1.75 -18.30 0.42
C ALA A 135 -0.64 -18.51 1.46
N ASP A 136 0.41 -19.26 1.12
CA ASP A 136 1.56 -19.50 2.00
C ASP A 136 2.38 -18.21 2.18
N ASP A 137 2.63 -17.48 1.09
CA ASP A 137 3.41 -16.25 1.11
C ASP A 137 2.71 -15.15 1.94
N ILE A 138 1.42 -14.86 1.69
CA ILE A 138 0.69 -13.79 2.39
C ILE A 138 0.41 -14.13 3.84
N SER A 139 0.14 -15.40 4.16
CA SER A 139 -0.05 -15.83 5.56
C SER A 139 1.27 -15.74 6.35
N THR A 140 2.39 -16.11 5.73
CA THR A 140 3.73 -15.92 6.33
C THR A 140 4.02 -14.45 6.59
N PHE A 141 3.76 -13.58 5.60
CA PHE A 141 3.88 -12.13 5.75
C PHE A 141 3.05 -11.64 6.95
N MET A 142 1.74 -11.89 6.95
CA MET A 142 0.84 -11.39 7.99
C MET A 142 1.16 -11.94 9.38
N VAL A 143 1.52 -13.22 9.51
CA VAL A 143 1.92 -13.78 10.81
C VAL A 143 3.16 -13.06 11.33
N ASN A 144 4.19 -12.88 10.49
CA ASN A 144 5.43 -12.29 10.94
C ASN A 144 5.29 -10.78 11.21
N THR A 145 4.57 -10.03 10.39
CA THR A 145 4.43 -8.58 10.55
C THR A 145 3.42 -8.22 11.63
N LEU A 146 2.30 -8.94 11.70
CA LEU A 146 1.26 -8.65 12.69
C LEU A 146 1.64 -9.19 14.07
N LEU A 147 1.89 -10.50 14.20
CA LEU A 147 2.10 -11.10 15.52
C LEU A 147 3.34 -10.55 16.23
N LEU A 148 4.45 -10.42 15.50
CA LEU A 148 5.73 -10.02 16.08
C LEU A 148 5.80 -8.54 16.47
N THR A 149 4.79 -7.73 16.10
CA THR A 149 4.71 -6.31 16.48
C THR A 149 3.72 -6.03 17.62
N THR A 150 3.17 -7.07 18.25
CA THR A 150 2.24 -6.98 19.39
C THR A 150 2.89 -6.86 20.75
N ASP A 151 2.11 -6.46 21.76
CA ASP A 151 2.47 -6.58 23.18
C ASP A 151 2.67 -8.05 23.67
N VAL A 152 2.30 -9.07 22.88
CA VAL A 152 2.55 -10.49 23.21
C VAL A 152 4.02 -10.86 22.96
N VAL A 153 4.65 -10.20 21.99
CA VAL A 153 6.02 -10.50 21.54
C VAL A 153 7.01 -9.40 21.91
N LEU A 154 6.64 -8.13 21.71
CA LEU A 154 7.49 -6.99 22.01
C LEU A 154 7.45 -6.59 23.48
N ASP A 155 8.57 -6.05 23.97
CA ASP A 155 8.58 -5.33 25.24
C ASP A 155 7.59 -4.14 25.20
N HIS A 156 6.82 -3.99 26.26
CA HIS A 156 5.73 -3.02 26.33
C HIS A 156 6.18 -1.54 26.23
N LYS A 157 7.45 -1.21 26.50
CA LYS A 157 8.01 0.14 26.30
C LYS A 157 8.48 0.32 24.87
N GLN A 158 9.13 -0.71 24.31
CA GLN A 158 9.49 -0.71 22.89
C GLN A 158 8.26 -0.53 22.02
N LYS A 159 7.20 -1.32 22.25
CA LYS A 159 5.95 -1.19 21.50
C LYS A 159 5.33 0.20 21.64
N LYS A 160 5.32 0.80 22.83
CA LYS A 160 4.82 2.18 23.03
C LYS A 160 5.67 3.22 22.29
N ALA A 161 6.97 3.02 22.19
CA ALA A 161 7.84 3.86 21.36
C ALA A 161 7.50 3.71 19.87
N MET A 162 7.26 2.47 19.40
CA MET A 162 6.82 2.23 18.03
C MET A 162 5.46 2.87 17.74
N VAL A 163 4.48 2.76 18.65
CA VAL A 163 3.19 3.47 18.52
C VAL A 163 3.40 4.95 18.27
N LYS A 164 4.32 5.60 19.00
CA LYS A 164 4.66 7.01 18.79
C LYS A 164 5.26 7.27 17.40
N SER A 165 6.17 6.41 16.93
CA SER A 165 6.85 6.58 15.63
C SER A 165 5.94 6.38 14.42
N TYR A 166 4.83 5.65 14.59
CA TYR A 166 3.86 5.32 13.54
C TYR A 166 2.50 5.99 13.76
N ILE A 167 2.48 7.17 14.39
CA ILE A 167 1.29 8.04 14.40
C ILE A 167 1.13 8.63 12.99
N ASN A 168 0.00 8.35 12.34
CA ASN A 168 -0.23 8.65 10.92
C ASN A 168 -1.64 9.26 10.66
N PRO A 169 -1.96 10.41 11.26
CA PRO A 169 -3.34 10.87 11.39
C PRO A 169 -4.02 11.18 10.05
N GLU A 170 -3.30 11.78 9.09
CA GLU A 170 -3.90 12.16 7.80
C GLU A 170 -4.27 10.92 6.96
N LEU A 171 -3.46 9.86 6.98
CA LEU A 171 -3.78 8.62 6.28
C LEU A 171 -4.82 7.79 7.03
N CYS A 172 -4.81 7.79 8.37
CA CYS A 172 -5.87 7.18 9.17
C CYS A 172 -7.23 7.83 8.90
N GLU A 173 -7.32 9.16 8.80
CA GLU A 173 -8.56 9.90 8.52
C GLU A 173 -9.21 9.44 7.20
N ILE A 174 -8.40 9.20 6.16
CA ILE A 174 -8.90 8.68 4.88
C ILE A 174 -9.62 7.34 5.09
N SER A 175 -9.05 6.40 5.84
CA SER A 175 -9.69 5.11 6.12
C SER A 175 -10.90 5.25 7.05
N GLU A 176 -10.82 6.12 8.06
CA GLU A 176 -11.93 6.42 8.98
C GLU A 176 -13.16 6.96 8.24
N ASP A 177 -12.96 7.75 7.19
CA ASP A 177 -14.03 8.29 6.37
C ASP A 177 -14.47 7.31 5.27
N LEU A 178 -13.53 6.86 4.43
CA LEU A 178 -13.86 6.14 3.19
C LEU A 178 -14.15 4.65 3.39
N VAL A 179 -13.68 4.04 4.48
CA VAL A 179 -13.98 2.63 4.80
C VAL A 179 -15.11 2.54 5.81
N TYR A 180 -15.10 3.39 6.83
CA TYR A 180 -15.96 3.22 8.00
C TYR A 180 -17.15 4.18 8.10
N THR A 181 -17.25 5.21 7.25
CA THR A 181 -18.29 6.24 7.40
C THR A 181 -19.09 6.45 6.12
N GLU A 182 -18.44 6.95 5.07
CA GLU A 182 -19.13 7.39 3.86
C GLU A 182 -19.90 6.28 3.16
N PRO A 183 -19.38 5.04 3.02
CA PRO A 183 -20.13 3.93 2.43
C PRO A 183 -21.46 3.62 3.13
N PHE A 184 -21.67 4.10 4.35
CA PHE A 184 -22.80 3.76 5.19
C PHE A 184 -23.88 4.84 5.32
N ASN A 185 -23.63 6.09 4.91
CA ASN A 185 -24.62 7.17 5.09
C ASN A 185 -24.61 8.28 4.01
N ASN A 186 -23.65 8.29 3.08
CA ASN A 186 -23.52 9.26 1.99
C ASN A 186 -23.70 10.74 2.38
N TYR A 187 -23.37 11.12 3.63
CA TYR A 187 -23.62 12.48 4.14
C TYR A 187 -22.90 13.58 3.34
N ASN A 188 -21.76 13.25 2.74
CA ASN A 188 -20.98 14.14 1.89
C ASN A 188 -21.36 14.11 0.41
N ASN A 189 -22.34 13.29 0.00
CA ASN A 189 -22.74 13.10 -1.40
C ASN A 189 -21.57 12.73 -2.35
N ARG A 190 -20.60 11.94 -1.85
CA ARG A 190 -19.42 11.50 -2.61
C ARG A 190 -19.51 10.05 -3.10
N ASN A 191 -20.47 9.26 -2.61
CA ASN A 191 -20.56 7.86 -2.99
C ASN A 191 -20.95 7.71 -4.46
N ASN A 192 -20.15 6.95 -5.21
CA ASN A 192 -20.42 6.62 -6.59
C ASN A 192 -21.16 5.28 -6.70
N VAL A 193 -22.48 5.31 -6.54
CA VAL A 193 -23.33 4.13 -6.61
C VAL A 193 -23.81 3.89 -8.04
N PHE A 194 -23.72 2.65 -8.51
CA PHE A 194 -24.31 2.28 -9.81
C PHE A 194 -25.83 2.57 -9.79
N PRO A 195 -26.37 3.42 -10.67
CA PRO A 195 -27.73 3.95 -10.50
C PRO A 195 -28.85 2.91 -10.31
N PRO A 196 -28.82 1.74 -11.00
CA PRO A 196 -29.78 0.67 -10.75
C PRO A 196 -29.78 0.11 -9.31
N ASN A 197 -28.67 0.22 -8.58
CA ASN A 197 -28.53 -0.28 -7.21
C ASN A 197 -28.93 0.75 -6.15
N GLN A 198 -29.25 1.99 -6.52
CA GLN A 198 -29.46 3.09 -5.58
C GLN A 198 -30.49 2.75 -4.48
N LYS A 199 -31.68 2.25 -4.87
CA LYS A 199 -32.73 1.88 -3.91
C LYS A 199 -32.31 0.76 -2.96
N TRP A 200 -31.54 -0.20 -3.47
CA TRP A 200 -31.03 -1.31 -2.68
C TRP A 200 -29.99 -0.82 -1.67
N VAL A 201 -29.05 0.04 -2.08
CA VAL A 201 -28.06 0.66 -1.18
C VAL A 201 -28.75 1.49 -0.09
N GLU A 202 -29.77 2.28 -0.45
CA GLU A 202 -30.54 3.04 0.54
C GLU A 202 -31.20 2.13 1.59
N GLN A 203 -31.75 0.99 1.18
CA GLN A 203 -32.46 0.08 2.07
C GLN A 203 -31.53 -0.78 2.91
N GLU A 204 -30.59 -1.47 2.26
CA GLU A 204 -29.76 -2.52 2.85
C GLU A 204 -28.45 -2.01 3.46
N ILE A 205 -28.04 -0.78 3.12
CA ILE A 205 -26.80 -0.19 3.66
C ILE A 205 -27.11 1.05 4.50
N TYR A 206 -27.72 2.09 3.91
CA TYR A 206 -27.88 3.37 4.61
C TYR A 206 -28.93 3.32 5.73
N ASN A 207 -29.96 2.49 5.59
CA ASN A 207 -31.05 2.38 6.57
C ASN A 207 -30.96 1.12 7.46
N ASP A 208 -29.99 0.24 7.24
CA ASP A 208 -29.78 -0.94 8.09
C ASP A 208 -29.06 -0.56 9.39
N LYS A 209 -29.86 -0.34 10.45
CA LYS A 209 -29.35 0.02 11.77
C LYS A 209 -28.42 -1.03 12.39
N GLN A 210 -28.58 -2.29 12.05
CA GLN A 210 -27.70 -3.35 12.58
C GLN A 210 -26.34 -3.27 11.90
N LEU A 211 -26.30 -3.11 10.57
CA LEU A 211 -25.05 -2.91 9.83
C LEU A 211 -24.33 -1.64 10.31
N LEU A 212 -25.05 -0.52 10.46
CA LEU A 212 -24.49 0.73 10.96
C LEU A 212 -23.87 0.57 12.36
N LEU A 213 -24.49 -0.21 13.23
CA LEU A 213 -23.96 -0.48 14.57
C LEU A 213 -22.64 -1.25 14.51
N GLU A 214 -22.55 -2.29 13.69
CA GLU A 214 -21.31 -3.07 13.56
C GLU A 214 -20.19 -2.25 12.89
N ALA A 215 -20.51 -1.46 11.85
CA ALA A 215 -19.57 -0.54 11.22
C ALA A 215 -19.02 0.48 12.24
N ALA A 216 -19.88 1.04 13.09
CA ALA A 216 -19.48 1.99 14.13
C ALA A 216 -18.57 1.35 15.20
N LYS A 217 -18.81 0.10 15.59
CA LYS A 217 -17.93 -0.64 16.51
C LYS A 217 -16.55 -0.85 15.89
N LEU A 218 -16.49 -1.29 14.63
CA LEU A 218 -15.22 -1.49 13.93
C LEU A 218 -14.47 -0.17 13.72
N LYS A 219 -15.17 0.93 13.40
CA LYS A 219 -14.56 2.27 13.37
C LYS A 219 -13.94 2.63 14.71
N PHE A 220 -14.66 2.38 15.81
CA PHE A 220 -14.16 2.68 17.15
C PHE A 220 -12.94 1.82 17.51
N GLU A 221 -12.91 0.56 17.12
CA GLU A 221 -11.72 -0.29 17.27
C GLU A 221 -10.55 0.22 16.44
N PHE A 222 -10.77 0.60 15.18
CA PHE A 222 -9.73 1.19 14.33
C PHE A 222 -9.12 2.46 14.95
N LEU A 223 -9.96 3.34 15.50
CA LEU A 223 -9.56 4.59 16.15
C LEU A 223 -8.76 4.41 17.45
N THR A 224 -8.98 3.31 18.18
CA THR A 224 -8.55 3.23 19.59
C THR A 224 -7.70 2.00 19.93
N HIS A 225 -7.74 0.96 19.11
CA HIS A 225 -7.10 -0.31 19.40
C HIS A 225 -5.75 -0.42 18.68
N ALA A 226 -4.72 0.13 19.32
CA ALA A 226 -3.33 -0.03 18.90
C ALA A 226 -2.83 -1.47 19.13
N GLN A 227 -3.26 -2.45 18.34
CA GLN A 227 -2.97 -3.88 18.58
C GLN A 227 -1.61 -4.30 18.02
N SER A 228 -1.36 -3.92 16.77
CA SER A 228 -0.27 -4.38 15.92
C SER A 228 0.14 -3.24 14.99
N LEU A 229 1.38 -3.26 14.52
CA LEU A 229 1.74 -2.42 13.38
C LEU A 229 1.12 -3.07 12.13
N ILE A 230 0.11 -2.42 11.56
CA ILE A 230 -0.59 -2.87 10.36
C ILE A 230 -0.03 -2.14 9.14
N HIS A 231 -0.13 -2.77 7.96
CA HIS A 231 0.12 -2.14 6.67
C HIS A 231 -0.90 -1.02 6.39
N GLY A 232 -2.16 -1.23 6.78
CA GLY A 232 -3.20 -0.20 6.71
C GLY A 232 -3.85 0.00 5.33
N ASP A 233 -3.41 -0.73 4.31
CA ASP A 233 -4.05 -0.76 2.97
C ASP A 233 -3.68 -2.06 2.21
N LEU A 234 -3.73 -3.21 2.90
CA LEU A 234 -3.28 -4.50 2.36
C LEU A 234 -4.33 -5.16 1.46
N HIS A 235 -4.59 -4.55 0.31
CA HIS A 235 -5.46 -5.08 -0.73
C HIS A 235 -4.68 -5.68 -1.92
N THR A 236 -5.33 -6.39 -2.83
CA THR A 236 -4.65 -7.01 -4.01
C THR A 236 -4.03 -6.01 -4.99
N GLY A 237 -4.31 -4.70 -4.83
CA GLY A 237 -3.61 -3.63 -5.53
C GLY A 237 -2.24 -3.29 -4.95
N SER A 238 -1.99 -3.66 -3.69
CA SER A 238 -0.76 -3.41 -2.91
C SER A 238 0.14 -4.65 -2.89
N ILE A 239 -0.03 -5.52 -3.88
CA ILE A 239 0.67 -6.79 -3.99
C ILE A 239 1.14 -6.96 -5.43
N PHE A 240 2.45 -7.00 -5.61
CA PHE A 240 3.09 -7.48 -6.82
C PHE A 240 3.20 -9.00 -6.76
N ILE A 241 2.92 -9.68 -7.88
CA ILE A 241 2.89 -11.14 -7.95
C ILE A 241 3.43 -11.65 -9.29
N LYS A 242 4.03 -12.83 -9.25
CA LYS A 242 4.37 -13.70 -10.38
C LYS A 242 4.31 -15.17 -9.91
N PRO A 243 4.43 -16.18 -10.78
CA PRO A 243 4.18 -17.58 -10.40
C PRO A 243 4.97 -18.09 -9.19
N ASP A 244 6.16 -17.55 -8.95
CA ASP A 244 7.12 -17.97 -7.92
C ASP A 244 7.44 -16.90 -6.86
N SER A 245 6.77 -15.74 -6.87
CA SER A 245 7.09 -14.63 -5.95
C SER A 245 5.88 -13.74 -5.66
N THR A 246 5.76 -13.33 -4.39
CA THR A 246 4.76 -12.40 -3.85
C THR A 246 5.49 -11.27 -3.13
N LYS A 247 5.13 -10.02 -3.44
CA LYS A 247 5.76 -8.81 -2.89
C LYS A 247 4.68 -7.83 -2.44
N VAL A 248 4.52 -7.65 -1.13
CA VAL A 248 3.68 -6.60 -0.54
C VAL A 248 4.39 -5.26 -0.69
N ILE A 249 3.65 -4.22 -1.08
CA ILE A 249 4.16 -2.88 -1.37
C ILE A 249 3.21 -1.81 -0.82
N ASP A 250 3.68 -0.57 -0.78
CA ASP A 250 2.86 0.62 -0.47
C ASP A 250 2.24 0.69 0.95
N PRO A 251 2.99 0.37 2.04
CA PRO A 251 2.48 0.49 3.41
C PRO A 251 2.48 1.95 3.92
N GLU A 252 2.07 2.93 3.11
CA GLU A 252 2.06 4.34 3.50
C GLU A 252 0.95 4.68 4.52
N PHE A 253 -0.06 3.82 4.63
CA PHE A 253 -1.14 3.88 5.62
C PHE A 253 -0.78 3.23 6.96
N ALA A 254 0.47 2.79 7.12
CA ALA A 254 0.86 2.05 8.30
C ALA A 254 0.69 2.85 9.59
N PHE A 255 0.11 2.20 10.59
CA PHE A 255 -0.02 2.70 11.95
C PHE A 255 -0.25 1.53 12.91
N TYR A 256 -0.24 1.80 14.22
CA TYR A 256 -0.65 0.80 15.19
C TYR A 256 -2.19 0.71 15.28
N GLY A 257 -2.75 -0.34 14.70
CA GLY A 257 -4.19 -0.59 14.62
C GLY A 257 -4.57 -2.06 14.86
N PRO A 258 -5.85 -2.43 14.64
CA PRO A 258 -6.33 -3.80 14.82
C PRO A 258 -5.87 -4.71 13.66
N MET A 259 -5.26 -5.86 13.99
CA MET A 259 -4.75 -6.81 12.99
C MET A 259 -5.79 -7.29 11.98
N GLY A 260 -7.04 -7.40 12.45
CA GLY A 260 -8.16 -7.84 11.62
C GLY A 260 -8.39 -6.93 10.42
N TYR A 261 -7.89 -5.69 10.43
CA TYR A 261 -8.00 -4.77 9.31
C TYR A 261 -7.25 -5.24 8.07
N ASP A 262 -5.97 -5.60 8.20
CA ASP A 262 -5.17 -6.11 7.08
C ASP A 262 -5.68 -7.46 6.60
N ILE A 263 -5.98 -8.38 7.53
CA ILE A 263 -6.51 -9.71 7.23
C ILE A 263 -7.84 -9.58 6.48
N GLY A 264 -8.72 -8.69 6.95
CA GLY A 264 -10.01 -8.41 6.34
C GLY A 264 -9.87 -7.84 4.93
N ASN A 265 -8.92 -6.91 4.70
CA ASN A 265 -8.66 -6.33 3.39
C ASN A 265 -8.19 -7.38 2.37
N VAL A 266 -7.28 -8.28 2.75
CA VAL A 266 -6.84 -9.38 1.88
C VAL A 266 -8.04 -10.26 1.51
N ILE A 267 -8.80 -10.74 2.51
CA ILE A 267 -9.94 -11.64 2.28
C ILE A 267 -11.01 -10.98 1.43
N ALA A 268 -11.39 -9.73 1.74
CA ALA A 268 -12.40 -8.99 0.98
C ALA A 268 -12.02 -8.82 -0.49
N ASN A 269 -10.75 -8.50 -0.78
CA ASN A 269 -10.30 -8.33 -2.16
C ASN A 269 -10.21 -9.65 -2.94
N LEU A 270 -9.93 -10.77 -2.26
CA LEU A 270 -10.06 -12.10 -2.87
C LEU A 270 -11.53 -12.44 -3.17
N ILE A 271 -12.46 -12.09 -2.27
CA ILE A 271 -13.91 -12.26 -2.50
C ILE A 271 -14.35 -11.43 -3.70
N PHE A 272 -13.84 -10.20 -3.87
CA PHE A 272 -14.16 -9.38 -5.05
C PHE A 272 -13.68 -10.02 -6.35
N ALA A 273 -12.48 -10.60 -6.36
CA ALA A 273 -11.96 -11.33 -7.51
C ALA A 273 -12.80 -12.58 -7.82
N TRP A 274 -13.18 -13.34 -6.79
CA TRP A 274 -14.07 -14.49 -6.94
C TRP A 274 -15.45 -14.10 -7.48
N ALA A 275 -16.08 -13.06 -6.92
CA ALA A 275 -17.38 -12.57 -7.38
C ALA A 275 -17.34 -12.05 -8.82
N ASN A 276 -16.22 -11.42 -9.22
CA ASN A 276 -16.00 -11.01 -10.61
C ASN A 276 -15.93 -12.22 -11.56
N ALA A 277 -15.18 -13.25 -11.21
CA ALA A 277 -15.09 -14.49 -11.98
C ALA A 277 -16.46 -15.19 -12.06
N ASP A 278 -17.19 -15.26 -10.95
CA ASP A 278 -18.54 -15.82 -10.92
C ASP A 278 -19.49 -15.09 -11.89
N ALA A 279 -19.41 -13.77 -11.96
CA ALA A 279 -20.26 -12.97 -12.84
C ALA A 279 -19.83 -12.97 -14.32
N THR A 280 -18.54 -13.16 -14.62
CA THR A 280 -17.99 -12.90 -15.97
C THR A 280 -17.49 -14.13 -16.71
N MET A 281 -17.15 -15.22 -16.03
CA MET A 281 -16.72 -16.46 -16.66
C MET A 281 -17.92 -17.25 -17.21
N SER A 282 -17.88 -17.55 -18.51
CA SER A 282 -18.93 -18.31 -19.19
C SER A 282 -18.72 -19.83 -19.15
N ASN A 283 -17.47 -20.29 -19.06
CA ASN A 283 -17.15 -21.72 -18.97
C ASN A 283 -17.35 -22.22 -17.54
N SER A 284 -18.32 -23.11 -17.35
CA SER A 284 -18.68 -23.63 -16.03
C SER A 284 -17.56 -24.45 -15.36
N ALA A 285 -16.73 -25.15 -16.14
CA ALA A 285 -15.65 -25.95 -15.58
C ALA A 285 -14.51 -25.06 -15.07
N GLU A 286 -14.07 -24.08 -15.87
CA GLU A 286 -13.05 -23.10 -15.47
C GLU A 286 -13.53 -22.26 -14.29
N LYS A 287 -14.80 -21.84 -14.30
CA LYS A 287 -15.41 -21.09 -13.18
C LYS A 287 -15.47 -21.88 -11.88
N THR A 288 -15.65 -23.20 -11.95
CA THR A 288 -15.67 -24.07 -10.76
C THR A 288 -14.26 -24.30 -10.19
N ASP A 289 -13.25 -24.25 -11.06
CA ASP A 289 -11.83 -24.47 -10.74
C ASP A 289 -11.11 -23.19 -10.27
N TYR A 290 -11.70 -22.01 -10.51
CA TYR A 290 -11.21 -20.71 -10.05
C TYR A 290 -11.76 -20.36 -8.66
#